data_AF-H3ZEG0-F1
#
_entry.id   AF-H3ZEG0-F1
#
_cell.length_a   1.000
_cell.length_b   1.000
_cell.length_c   1.000
_cell.angle_alpha   90.00
_cell.angle_beta   90.00
_cell.angle_gamma   90.00
#
_symmetry.space_group_name_H-M   'P 1'
#
loop_
_entity.id
_entity.type
_entity.pdbx_description
1 polymer ?
#
loop_
_entity_poly.entity_id
_entity_poly.type
_entity_poly.pdbx_seq_one_letter_code
_entity_poly.pdbx_strand_id
1 'polypeptide(L)'
;MRLTYWIFVFGMSLSLPAMANCSFRLDDGKLLRCGMSGIEVVDRLGQPLLKEQLTLGVSTNSVERGQTVDVWSYKTRADMGGEFLLSIEFTDGKVY
;
A
#
# COMPACT_ATOMS: atom_id res chain seq x y z
N MET A 1 1.82 -13.69 45.16
CA MET A 1 1.29 -12.45 44.55
C MET A 1 2.29 -11.62 43.76
N ARG A 2 3.62 -11.78 43.90
CA ARG A 2 4.60 -11.01 43.11
C ARG A 2 4.81 -11.54 41.68
N LEU A 3 4.78 -12.86 41.45
CA LEU A 3 5.13 -13.46 40.15
C LEU A 3 4.11 -13.18 39.03
N THR A 4 2.81 -13.11 39.35
CA THR A 4 1.74 -12.86 38.39
C THR A 4 1.76 -11.44 37.82
N TYR A 5 2.28 -10.46 38.56
CA TYR A 5 2.43 -9.08 38.08
C TYR A 5 3.49 -8.95 36.98
N TRP A 6 4.59 -9.71 37.08
CA TRP A 6 5.67 -9.67 36.09
C TRP A 6 5.23 -10.25 34.73
N ILE A 7 4.36 -11.27 34.74
CA ILE A 7 3.81 -11.85 33.51
C ILE A 7 2.87 -10.86 32.80
N PHE A 8 2.07 -10.10 33.56
CA PHE A 8 1.16 -9.10 33.00
C PHE A 8 1.89 -7.87 32.42
N VAL A 9 2.98 -7.43 33.08
CA VAL A 9 3.80 -6.29 32.60
C VAL A 9 4.66 -6.70 31.39
N PHE A 10 5.13 -7.96 31.32
CA PHE A 10 5.88 -8.46 30.17
C PHE A 10 4.98 -8.70 28.94
N GLY A 11 3.71 -9.08 29.12
CA GLY A 11 2.76 -9.24 28.01
C GLY A 11 2.39 -7.93 27.31
N MET A 12 2.43 -6.80 28.03
CA MET A 12 2.00 -5.50 27.52
C MET A 12 3.10 -4.73 26.75
N SER A 13 4.34 -5.22 26.75
CA SER A 13 5.49 -4.57 26.10
C SER A 13 5.77 -5.05 24.66
N LEU A 14 4.94 -5.94 24.12
CA LEU A 14 5.10 -6.52 22.78
C LEU A 14 4.14 -5.96 21.71
N SER A 15 3.36 -4.92 22.01
CA SER A 15 2.54 -4.25 20.99
C SER A 15 3.40 -3.29 20.15
N LEU A 16 4.18 -3.85 19.22
CA LEU A 16 4.77 -3.05 18.14
C LEU A 16 3.61 -2.44 17.33
N PRO A 17 3.63 -1.13 17.03
CA PRO A 17 2.66 -0.56 16.12
C PRO A 17 2.83 -1.26 14.76
N ALA A 18 1.78 -1.95 14.31
CA ALA A 18 1.73 -2.43 12.94
C ALA A 18 1.67 -1.21 12.02
N MET A 19 2.83 -0.79 11.52
CA MET A 19 2.94 0.26 10.50
C MET A 19 2.37 -0.29 9.19
N ALA A 20 1.04 -0.30 9.08
CA ALA A 20 0.30 -0.65 7.86
C ALA A 20 0.30 0.53 6.87
N ASN A 21 1.39 1.31 6.82
CA ASN A 21 1.48 2.41 5.89
C ASN A 21 1.70 1.83 4.49
N CYS A 22 0.74 2.05 3.59
CA CYS A 22 0.75 1.58 2.22
C CYS A 22 0.78 0.04 2.06
N SER A 23 -0.26 -0.65 2.55
CA SER A 23 -0.49 -2.05 2.20
C SER A 23 -1.98 -2.38 2.04
N PHE A 24 -2.31 -3.25 1.09
CA PHE A 24 -3.67 -3.72 0.82
C PHE A 24 -3.66 -5.23 0.62
N ARG A 25 -4.52 -5.96 1.33
CA ARG A 25 -4.57 -7.43 1.26
C ARG A 25 -5.66 -7.92 0.32
N LEU A 26 -5.27 -8.78 -0.61
CA LEU A 26 -6.13 -9.44 -1.58
C LEU A 26 -6.81 -10.66 -0.96
N ASP A 27 -7.91 -11.10 -1.56
CA ASP A 27 -8.69 -12.25 -1.11
C ASP A 27 -7.92 -13.58 -1.11
N ASP A 28 -6.86 -13.69 -1.90
CA ASP A 28 -5.91 -14.82 -1.90
C ASP A 28 -4.85 -14.73 -0.77
N GLY A 29 -4.95 -13.73 0.10
CA GLY A 29 -4.02 -13.48 1.21
C GLY A 29 -2.73 -12.76 0.81
N LYS A 30 -2.48 -12.51 -0.49
CA LYS A 30 -1.32 -11.73 -0.94
C LYS A 30 -1.48 -10.25 -0.60
N LEU A 31 -0.36 -9.54 -0.52
CA LEU A 31 -0.32 -8.17 -0.01
C LEU A 31 0.25 -7.18 -1.01
N LEU A 32 -0.59 -6.33 -1.58
CA LEU A 32 -0.13 -5.13 -2.25
C LEU A 32 0.56 -4.21 -1.23
N ARG A 33 1.69 -3.61 -1.59
CA ARG A 33 2.57 -2.85 -0.70
C ARG A 33 3.38 -1.84 -1.51
N CYS A 34 3.73 -0.74 -0.87
CA CYS A 34 4.69 0.23 -1.41
C CYS A 34 6.02 -0.43 -1.80
N GLY A 35 6.66 0.14 -2.81
CA GLY A 35 7.96 -0.30 -3.34
C GLY A 35 7.89 -1.46 -4.32
N MET A 36 6.72 -2.11 -4.50
CA MET A 36 6.55 -3.12 -5.53
C MET A 36 6.64 -2.52 -6.93
N SER A 37 7.27 -3.28 -7.82
CA SER A 37 7.32 -2.96 -9.24
C SER A 37 5.98 -3.19 -9.93
N GLY A 38 5.76 -2.51 -11.06
CA GLY A 38 4.59 -2.74 -11.89
C GLY A 38 4.39 -4.20 -12.31
N ILE A 39 5.47 -4.96 -12.53
CA ILE A 39 5.36 -6.38 -12.89
C ILE A 39 4.86 -7.23 -11.72
N GLU A 40 5.29 -6.95 -10.49
CA GLU A 40 4.78 -7.64 -9.29
C GLU A 40 3.30 -7.32 -9.03
N VAL A 41 2.87 -6.11 -9.35
CA VAL A 41 1.44 -5.73 -9.27
C VAL A 41 0.64 -6.50 -10.31
N VAL A 42 1.12 -6.58 -11.56
CA VAL A 42 0.45 -7.33 -12.64
C VAL A 42 0.42 -8.83 -12.37
N ASP A 43 1.49 -9.40 -11.80
CA ASP A 43 1.52 -10.81 -11.41
C ASP A 43 0.43 -11.17 -10.39
N ARG A 44 0.03 -10.20 -9.55
CA ARG A 44 -0.96 -10.39 -8.49
C ARG A 44 -2.38 -10.06 -8.90
N LEU A 45 -2.57 -8.99 -9.64
CA LEU A 45 -3.89 -8.45 -9.99
C LEU A 45 -4.27 -8.66 -11.46
N GLY A 46 -3.35 -9.15 -12.29
CA GLY A 46 -3.49 -9.16 -13.74
C GLY A 46 -3.30 -7.77 -14.35
N GLN A 47 -3.81 -7.60 -15.58
CA GLN A 47 -3.75 -6.30 -16.25
C GLN A 47 -4.74 -5.32 -15.62
N PRO A 48 -4.37 -4.05 -15.43
CA PRO A 48 -5.30 -3.04 -14.94
C PRO A 48 -6.39 -2.75 -15.95
N LEU A 49 -7.52 -2.27 -15.43
CA LEU A 49 -8.65 -1.79 -16.23
C LEU A 49 -8.31 -0.49 -16.96
N LEU A 50 -7.50 0.36 -16.32
CA LEU A 50 -7.09 1.65 -16.86
C LEU A 50 -5.65 1.95 -16.43
N LYS A 51 -4.86 2.52 -17.34
CA LYS A 51 -3.54 3.09 -17.06
C LYS A 51 -3.55 4.54 -17.53
N GLU A 52 -3.24 5.45 -16.62
CA GLU A 52 -3.13 6.87 -16.90
C GLU A 52 -1.78 7.38 -16.41
N GLN A 53 -1.23 8.35 -17.13
CA GLN A 53 -0.03 9.06 -16.69
C GLN A 53 -0.43 10.49 -16.35
N LEU A 54 -0.22 10.90 -15.10
CA LEU A 54 -0.58 12.21 -14.59
C LEU A 54 0.68 13.00 -14.32
N THR A 55 0.73 14.24 -14.81
CA THR A 55 1.78 15.19 -14.41
C THR A 55 1.19 16.11 -13.35
N LEU A 56 1.59 15.89 -12.10
CA LEU A 56 1.15 16.66 -10.96
C LEU A 56 1.99 17.93 -10.84
N GLY A 57 1.33 19.09 -10.97
CA GLY A 57 1.96 20.38 -10.67
C GLY A 57 2.12 20.55 -9.17
N VAL A 58 3.34 20.36 -8.66
CA VAL A 58 3.64 20.53 -7.23
C VAL A 58 4.06 21.98 -7.00
N SER A 59 3.11 22.84 -6.61
CA SER A 59 3.43 24.21 -6.17
C SER A 59 4.06 24.16 -4.78
N THR A 60 5.38 23.98 -4.75
CA THR A 60 6.21 24.26 -3.58
C THR A 60 7.08 25.45 -3.95
N ASN A 61 7.30 26.38 -3.02
CA ASN A 61 7.91 27.71 -3.25
C ASN A 61 9.37 27.72 -3.78
N SER A 62 9.84 26.63 -4.41
CA SER A 62 11.17 26.50 -5.02
C SER A 62 11.10 25.57 -6.24
N VAL A 63 11.35 26.14 -7.43
CA VAL A 63 11.60 25.50 -8.73
C VAL A 63 10.76 24.23 -9.01
N GLU A 64 9.64 24.47 -9.70
CA GLU A 64 8.67 23.46 -10.14
C GLU A 64 9.27 22.48 -11.16
N ARG A 65 9.50 21.24 -10.73
CA ARG A 65 9.39 20.09 -11.64
C ARG A 65 8.10 19.38 -11.29
N GLY A 66 7.16 19.33 -12.24
CA GLY A 66 5.98 18.49 -12.10
C GLY A 66 6.41 17.04 -11.82
N GLN A 67 5.72 16.38 -10.90
CA GLN A 67 5.93 14.95 -10.64
C GLN A 67 5.06 14.17 -11.61
N THR A 68 5.67 13.40 -12.49
CA THR A 68 4.93 12.44 -13.31
C THR A 68 4.70 11.17 -12.48
N VAL A 69 3.43 10.79 -12.33
CA VAL A 69 3.01 9.55 -11.68
C VAL A 69 2.20 8.73 -12.66
N ASP A 70 2.39 7.41 -12.65
CA ASP A 70 1.51 6.50 -13.39
C ASP A 70 0.44 5.98 -12.44
N VAL A 71 -0.83 6.02 -12.83
CA VAL A 71 -1.96 5.54 -12.02
C VAL A 71 -2.61 4.38 -12.73
N TRP A 72 -2.68 3.24 -12.05
CA TRP A 72 -3.30 2.03 -12.58
C TRP A 72 -4.53 1.68 -11.76
N SER A 73 -5.67 1.50 -12.43
CA SER A 73 -6.95 1.23 -11.80
C SER A 73 -7.36 -0.24 -11.94
N TYR A 74 -7.79 -0.84 -10.84
CA TYR A 74 -8.17 -2.24 -10.73
C TYR A 74 -9.53 -2.39 -10.07
N LYS A 75 -10.22 -3.48 -10.41
CA LYS A 75 -11.32 -4.01 -9.60
C LYS A 75 -10.86 -5.34 -9.00
N THR A 76 -10.88 -5.47 -7.69
CA THR A 76 -10.41 -6.68 -7.00
C THR A 76 -11.15 -6.91 -5.68
N ARG A 77 -11.09 -8.14 -5.18
CA ARG A 77 -11.67 -8.52 -3.90
C ARG A 77 -10.64 -8.41 -2.79
N ALA A 78 -11.05 -7.84 -1.66
CA ALA A 78 -10.18 -7.73 -0.49
C ALA A 78 -10.31 -8.95 0.43
N ASP A 79 -9.26 -9.22 1.21
CA ASP A 79 -9.28 -10.21 2.29
C ASP A 79 -10.36 -9.92 3.35
N MET A 80 -10.62 -8.63 3.60
CA MET A 80 -11.71 -8.18 4.48
C MET A 80 -13.12 -8.41 3.92
N GLY A 81 -13.23 -8.97 2.71
CA GLY A 81 -14.47 -9.20 1.99
C GLY A 81 -14.94 -7.97 1.22
N GLY A 82 -15.67 -8.21 0.12
CA GLY A 82 -16.20 -7.16 -0.75
C GLY A 82 -15.31 -6.86 -1.96
N GLU A 83 -15.90 -6.19 -2.96
CA GLU A 83 -15.23 -5.76 -4.19
C GLU A 83 -14.81 -4.29 -4.05
N PHE A 84 -13.57 -3.99 -4.44
CA PHE A 84 -12.97 -2.68 -4.32
C PHE A 84 -12.44 -2.20 -5.67
N LEU A 85 -12.57 -0.89 -5.90
CA LEU A 85 -11.82 -0.19 -6.92
C LEU A 85 -10.53 0.32 -6.28
N LEU A 86 -9.39 -0.18 -6.76
CA LEU A 86 -8.07 0.28 -6.34
C LEU A 86 -7.43 1.13 -7.42
N SER A 87 -6.97 2.31 -7.03
CA SER A 87 -6.01 3.09 -7.79
C SER A 87 -4.63 2.88 -7.17
N ILE A 88 -3.69 2.41 -7.97
CA ILE A 88 -2.30 2.19 -7.56
C ILE A 88 -1.45 3.22 -8.28
N GLU A 89 -0.79 4.07 -7.50
CA GLU A 89 0.10 5.11 -8.01
C GLU A 89 1.54 4.61 -8.05
N PHE A 90 2.24 4.92 -9.13
CA PHE A 90 3.63 4.57 -9.33
C PHE A 90 4.46 5.83 -9.52
N THR A 91 5.60 5.87 -8.83
CA THR A 91 6.69 6.81 -9.09
C THR A 91 7.96 5.99 -9.36
N ASP A 92 8.72 6.34 -10.40
CA ASP A 92 9.92 5.61 -10.83
C ASP A 92 9.68 4.09 -11.01
N GLY A 93 8.49 3.73 -11.52
CA GLY A 93 8.08 2.34 -11.78
C GLY A 93 7.75 1.50 -10.55
N LYS A 94 7.63 2.12 -9.36
CA LYS A 94 7.30 1.46 -8.10
C LYS A 94 6.09 2.09 -7.42
N VAL A 95 5.32 1.27 -6.70
CA VAL A 95 4.18 1.73 -5.89
C VAL A 95 4.64 2.73 -4.85
N TYR A 96 4.01 3.91 -4.85
CA TYR A 96 4.27 5.04 -3.95
C TYR A 96 3.18 5.16 -2.87
#